data_AF-A0A3Q2Z307-F1
#
_entry.id   AF-A0A3Q2Z307-F1
#
_cell.length_a   1.000
_cell.length_b   1.000
_cell.length_c   1.000
_cell.angle_alpha   90.00
_cell.angle_beta   90.00
_cell.angle_gamma   90.00
#
_symmetry.space_group_name_H-M   'P 1'
#
loop_
_entity.id
_entity.type
_entity.pdbx_description
1 polymer ?
#
loop_
_entity_poly.entity_id
_entity_poly.type
_entity_poly.pdbx_seq_one_letter_code
_entity_poly.pdbx_strand_id
1 'polypeptide(L)'
;REKWKAVLILTALSWMCVWAEEKIIFDRHSVYWNSSNPKFWHGEYRVAVNINDYLDIYCPYYEGPPNHGRMERYILFMVNHEGYTSCQHRLRGFKRWECNRPSGADGPLRFSEKFQLFTPFSLGFEFRPGHEYYYISSPHPNHVGRACLKLKVYVRPPGKSRYALTPAHMHTSPDWLSARN
;
A
#
# COMPACT_ATOMS: atom_id res chain seq x y z
N ARG A 1 29.56 -31.18 -36.36
CA ARG A 1 29.20 -29.77 -36.62
C ARG A 1 27.88 -29.40 -35.95
N GLU A 2 26.82 -30.21 -36.09
CA GLU A 2 25.51 -29.94 -35.48
C GLU A 2 25.49 -29.97 -33.93
N LYS A 3 26.25 -30.88 -33.30
CA LYS A 3 26.34 -30.98 -31.83
C LYS A 3 26.86 -29.70 -31.16
N TRP A 4 27.81 -29.01 -31.80
CA TRP A 4 28.38 -27.76 -31.29
C TRP A 4 27.42 -26.58 -31.39
N LYS A 5 26.56 -26.55 -32.43
CA LYS A 5 25.51 -25.54 -32.56
C LYS A 5 24.46 -25.68 -31.45
N ALA A 6 24.07 -26.91 -31.12
CA ALA A 6 23.13 -27.18 -30.05
C ALA A 6 23.66 -26.74 -28.68
N VAL A 7 24.94 -26.99 -28.39
CA VAL A 7 25.57 -26.54 -27.13
C VAL A 7 25.58 -25.01 -27.05
N LEU A 8 25.96 -24.31 -28.13
CA LEU A 8 25.99 -22.84 -28.16
C LEU A 8 24.59 -22.23 -27.97
N ILE A 9 23.58 -22.80 -28.62
CA ILE A 9 22.18 -22.37 -28.47
C ILE A 9 21.70 -22.58 -27.04
N LEU A 10 21.98 -23.73 -26.43
CA LEU A 10 21.60 -24.01 -25.05
C LEU A 10 22.31 -23.09 -24.05
N THR A 11 23.59 -22.78 -24.26
CA THR A 11 24.31 -21.83 -23.42
C THR A 11 23.78 -20.41 -23.58
N ALA A 12 23.42 -20.00 -24.81
CA ALA A 12 22.83 -18.70 -25.06
C ALA A 12 21.42 -18.59 -24.46
N LEU A 13 20.59 -19.62 -24.59
CA LEU A 13 19.27 -19.66 -23.96
C LEU A 13 19.36 -19.67 -22.42
N SER A 14 20.33 -20.39 -21.85
CA SER A 14 20.60 -20.36 -20.41
C SER A 14 21.04 -18.97 -19.94
N TRP A 15 21.96 -18.32 -20.66
CA TRP A 15 22.36 -16.93 -20.38
C TRP A 15 21.20 -15.94 -20.53
N MET A 16 20.33 -16.13 -21.53
CA MET A 16 19.12 -15.31 -21.72
C MET A 16 18.08 -15.56 -20.63
N CYS A 17 17.91 -16.79 -20.15
CA CYS A 17 17.04 -17.10 -19.00
C CYS A 17 17.57 -16.48 -17.70
N VAL A 18 18.89 -16.41 -17.52
CA VAL A 18 19.51 -15.72 -16.36
C VAL A 18 19.40 -14.19 -16.49
N TRP A 19 19.40 -13.64 -17.70
CA TRP A 19 19.15 -12.22 -17.95
C TRP A 19 17.66 -11.85 -17.88
N ALA A 20 16.78 -12.81 -18.11
CA ALA A 20 15.35 -12.73 -17.84
C ALA A 20 15.06 -13.08 -16.37
N GLU A 21 15.82 -12.52 -15.43
CA GLU A 21 15.26 -12.27 -14.11
C GLU A 21 14.16 -11.22 -14.29
N GLU A 22 12.94 -11.71 -14.50
CA GLU A 22 11.76 -10.96 -14.08
C GLU A 22 11.94 -10.68 -12.60
N LYS A 23 12.56 -9.54 -12.27
CA LYS A 23 12.31 -8.91 -10.98
C LYS A 23 10.80 -8.87 -10.88
N ILE A 24 10.23 -9.63 -9.95
CA ILE A 24 8.86 -9.40 -9.54
C ILE A 24 8.89 -7.97 -8.98
N ILE A 25 8.49 -7.00 -9.80
CA ILE A 25 8.53 -5.58 -9.44
C ILE A 25 7.41 -5.41 -8.41
N PHE A 26 7.77 -5.55 -7.14
CA PHE A 26 6.93 -5.10 -6.04
C PHE A 26 7.20 -3.61 -5.87
N ASP A 27 6.21 -2.78 -6.18
CA ASP A 27 6.34 -1.35 -6.00
C ASP A 27 6.34 -1.03 -4.49
N ARG A 28 7.13 -0.02 -4.11
CA ARG A 28 7.19 0.49 -2.73
C ARG A 28 6.65 1.91 -2.69
N HIS A 29 5.63 2.12 -1.87
CA HIS A 29 5.00 3.42 -1.66
C HIS A 29 5.48 4.01 -0.33
N SER A 30 6.10 5.18 -0.36
CA SER A 30 6.56 5.87 0.86
C SER A 30 5.57 6.93 1.34
N VAL A 31 5.30 6.92 2.65
CA VAL A 31 4.44 7.90 3.33
C VAL A 31 5.17 8.44 4.55
N TYR A 32 5.46 9.73 4.57
CA TYR A 32 6.04 10.41 5.72
C TYR A 32 4.92 10.90 6.65
N TRP A 33 4.79 10.28 7.81
CA TRP A 33 3.67 10.47 8.72
C TRP A 33 3.96 11.54 9.77
N ASN A 34 3.78 12.80 9.42
CA ASN A 34 3.95 13.94 10.32
C ASN A 34 2.94 15.05 9.98
N SER A 35 2.68 15.95 10.94
CA SER A 35 1.71 17.03 10.76
C SER A 35 2.15 18.11 9.76
N SER A 36 3.46 18.26 9.57
CA SER A 36 4.06 19.19 8.61
C SER A 36 3.90 18.77 7.15
N ASN A 37 3.57 17.51 6.88
CA ASN A 37 3.41 17.00 5.51
C ASN A 37 2.08 17.51 4.92
N PRO A 38 2.12 18.35 3.87
CA PRO A 38 0.93 19.01 3.32
C PRO A 38 -0.11 18.03 2.78
N LYS A 39 0.29 16.81 2.43
CA LYS A 39 -0.65 15.76 1.96
C LYS A 39 -1.70 15.40 3.02
N PHE A 40 -1.41 15.63 4.31
CA PHE A 40 -2.36 15.36 5.40
C PHE A 40 -3.30 16.52 5.73
N TRP A 41 -3.01 17.75 5.30
CA TRP A 41 -3.75 18.94 5.76
C TRP A 41 -5.23 18.93 5.40
N HIS A 42 -5.61 18.30 4.30
CA HIS A 42 -7.00 18.21 3.86
C HIS A 42 -7.70 16.93 4.33
N GLY A 43 -6.97 16.03 5.00
CA GLY A 43 -7.52 14.74 5.44
C GLY A 43 -7.88 13.78 4.31
N GLU A 44 -7.50 14.10 3.07
CA GLU A 44 -7.79 13.30 1.87
C GLU A 44 -6.57 12.55 1.33
N TYR A 45 -5.54 12.32 2.16
CA TYR A 45 -4.36 11.59 1.69
C TYR A 45 -4.76 10.15 1.32
N ARG A 46 -4.57 9.81 0.04
CA ARG A 46 -4.82 8.49 -0.53
C ARG A 46 -3.57 7.95 -1.21
N VAL A 47 -3.38 6.64 -1.14
CA VAL A 47 -2.38 5.89 -1.89
C VAL A 47 -3.07 4.72 -2.57
N ALA A 48 -2.75 4.46 -3.83
CA ALA A 48 -3.24 3.30 -4.54
C ALA A 48 -2.08 2.32 -4.77
N VAL A 49 -2.29 1.06 -4.37
CA VAL A 49 -1.29 -0.03 -4.36
C VAL A 49 -1.84 -1.22 -5.12
N ASN A 50 -0.98 -2.11 -5.59
CA ASN A 50 -1.37 -3.41 -6.13
C ASN A 50 -1.17 -4.50 -5.08
N ILE A 51 -1.68 -5.71 -5.36
CA ILE A 51 -1.37 -6.87 -4.53
C ILE A 51 0.13 -7.17 -4.62
N ASN A 52 0.72 -7.51 -3.47
CA ASN A 52 2.13 -7.74 -3.20
C ASN A 52 3.03 -6.49 -3.15
N ASP A 53 2.50 -5.30 -3.41
CA ASP A 53 3.23 -4.04 -3.17
C ASP A 53 3.45 -3.81 -1.67
N TYR A 54 4.37 -2.90 -1.37
CA TYR A 54 4.69 -2.49 -0.02
C TYR A 54 4.31 -1.03 0.23
N LEU A 55 3.79 -0.75 1.41
CA LEU A 55 3.64 0.60 1.95
C LEU A 55 4.63 0.80 3.10
N ASP A 56 5.54 1.73 2.91
CA ASP A 56 6.51 2.16 3.90
C ASP A 56 6.04 3.46 4.56
N ILE A 57 5.63 3.37 5.83
CA ILE A 57 5.28 4.52 6.66
C ILE A 57 6.50 4.92 7.49
N TYR A 58 6.99 6.14 7.26
CA TYR A 58 8.09 6.73 8.01
C TYR A 58 7.56 7.60 9.14
N CYS A 59 8.01 7.30 10.36
CA CYS A 59 7.70 8.09 11.54
C CYS A 59 8.40 9.46 11.53
N PRO A 60 7.89 10.46 12.27
CA PRO A 60 8.60 11.73 12.48
C PRO A 60 9.98 11.48 13.08
N TYR A 61 11.01 12.09 12.50
CA TYR A 61 12.39 11.98 12.97
C TYR A 61 13.05 13.36 12.97
N TYR A 62 13.82 13.63 14.02
CA TYR A 62 14.45 14.92 14.27
C TYR A 62 15.93 14.69 14.65
N GLU A 63 16.83 15.43 14.01
CA GLU A 63 18.29 15.38 14.28
C GLU A 63 18.70 16.15 15.55
N GLY A 64 17.73 16.82 16.20
CA GLY A 64 17.92 17.57 17.43
C GLY A 64 16.59 18.06 18.00
N PRO A 65 16.61 18.77 19.14
CA PRO A 65 15.41 19.40 19.70
C PRO A 65 14.78 20.34 18.65
N PRO A 66 13.48 20.24 18.37
CA PRO A 66 12.84 21.15 17.43
C PRO A 66 12.85 22.59 17.98
N ASN A 67 13.10 23.58 17.12
CA ASN A 67 13.12 25.00 17.50
C ASN A 67 11.77 25.47 18.11
N HIS A 68 10.67 24.88 17.66
CA HIS A 68 9.33 25.15 18.17
C HIS A 68 8.52 23.85 18.29
N GLY A 69 7.72 23.76 19.35
CA GLY A 69 6.83 22.62 19.57
C GLY A 69 7.52 21.42 20.24
N ARG A 70 6.88 20.26 20.17
CA ARG A 70 7.37 18.99 20.72
C ARG A 70 7.61 18.01 19.58
N MET A 71 8.58 17.12 19.76
CA MET A 71 8.78 16.00 18.86
C MET A 71 7.49 15.16 18.80
N GLU A 72 6.95 15.04 17.59
CA GLU A 72 5.74 14.28 17.34
C GLU A 72 5.96 12.78 17.62
N ARG A 73 5.01 12.17 18.33
CA ARG A 73 4.94 10.73 18.59
C ARG A 73 3.53 10.26 18.32
N TYR A 74 3.40 9.10 17.69
CA TYR A 74 2.11 8.60 17.23
C TYR A 74 1.99 7.09 17.42
N ILE A 75 0.76 6.65 17.67
CA ILE A 75 0.37 5.24 17.56
C ILE A 75 -0.48 5.12 16.30
N LEU A 76 -0.07 4.23 15.40
CA LEU A 76 -0.76 3.94 14.15
C LEU A 76 -1.77 2.83 14.38
N PHE A 77 -2.99 3.06 13.92
CA PHE A 77 -4.09 2.10 13.97
C PHE A 77 -4.61 1.83 12.56
N MET A 78 -4.91 0.57 12.29
CA MET A 78 -5.71 0.18 11.14
C MET A 78 -7.16 0.11 11.58
N VAL A 79 -8.04 0.87 10.93
CA VAL A 79 -9.45 1.05 11.34
C VAL A 79 -10.41 0.74 10.19
N ASN A 80 -11.68 0.54 10.53
CA ASN A 80 -12.75 0.50 9.54
C ASN A 80 -13.11 1.93 9.05
N HIS A 81 -14.02 2.01 8.06
CA HIS A 81 -14.46 3.29 7.49
C HIS A 81 -15.05 4.26 8.52
N GLU A 82 -15.83 3.75 9.49
CA GLU A 82 -16.42 4.58 10.55
C GLU A 82 -15.34 5.13 11.50
N GLY A 83 -14.33 4.32 11.85
CA GLY A 83 -13.18 4.77 12.64
C GLY A 83 -12.33 5.80 11.92
N TYR A 84 -12.19 5.69 10.60
CA TYR A 84 -11.48 6.66 9.76
C TYR A 84 -12.20 8.02 9.68
N THR A 85 -13.52 8.01 9.54
CA THR A 85 -14.33 9.24 9.46
C THR A 85 -14.43 9.94 10.81
N SER A 86 -14.56 9.18 11.90
CA SER A 86 -14.68 9.70 13.28
C SER A 86 -13.34 9.89 14.01
N CYS A 87 -12.20 9.50 13.43
CA CYS A 87 -10.89 9.48 14.10
C CYS A 87 -10.91 8.72 15.45
N GLN A 88 -11.56 7.55 15.48
CA GLN A 88 -11.73 6.73 16.68
C GLN A 88 -11.21 5.30 16.49
N HIS A 89 -10.31 4.87 17.38
CA HIS A 89 -9.65 3.55 17.28
C HIS A 89 -10.11 2.52 18.33
N ARG A 90 -10.58 2.95 19.53
CA ARG A 90 -10.81 2.07 20.70
C ARG A 90 -11.68 0.82 20.48
N LEU A 91 -12.59 0.84 19.52
CA LEU A 91 -13.49 -0.29 19.19
C LEU A 91 -13.61 -0.54 17.68
N ARG A 92 -12.85 0.20 16.87
CA ARG A 92 -13.02 0.25 15.42
C ARG A 92 -11.74 -0.09 14.65
N GLY A 93 -10.72 -0.57 15.36
CA GLY A 93 -9.47 -0.96 14.75
C GLY A 93 -8.46 -1.55 15.72
N PHE A 94 -7.29 -1.82 15.18
CA PHE A 94 -6.20 -2.49 15.86
C PHE A 94 -4.94 -1.64 15.80
N LYS A 95 -4.18 -1.65 16.89
CA LYS A 95 -2.85 -1.04 16.94
C LYS A 95 -1.93 -1.77 15.96
N ARG A 96 -1.35 -1.04 15.02
CA ARG A 96 -0.46 -1.60 13.98
C ARG A 96 1.01 -1.29 14.24
N TRP A 97 1.31 -0.09 14.73
CA TRP A 97 2.69 0.37 14.96
C TRP A 97 2.77 1.53 15.96
N GLU A 98 3.96 1.76 16.53
CA GLU A 98 4.24 2.92 17.39
C GLU A 98 5.46 3.70 16.91
N CYS A 99 5.24 4.96 16.59
CA CYS A 99 6.28 5.95 16.38
C CYS A 99 6.69 6.56 17.74
N ASN A 100 7.43 5.79 18.54
CA ASN A 100 7.86 6.16 19.89
C ASN A 100 9.29 6.75 19.96
N ARG A 101 10.09 6.60 18.90
CA ARG A 101 11.48 7.06 18.82
C ARG A 101 11.64 8.18 17.78
N PRO A 102 11.47 9.46 18.19
CA PRO A 102 11.60 10.60 17.28
C PRO A 102 13.05 11.06 17.04
N SER A 103 14.03 10.49 17.73
CA SER A 103 15.47 10.80 17.59
C SER A 103 16.30 9.56 17.94
N GLY A 104 17.46 9.39 17.32
CA GLY A 104 18.37 8.26 17.61
C GLY A 104 19.30 7.95 16.44
N ALA A 105 20.36 7.16 16.70
CA ALA A 105 21.38 6.86 15.69
C ALA A 105 20.87 6.05 14.48
N ASP A 106 19.77 5.31 14.65
CA ASP A 106 19.21 4.41 13.63
C ASP A 106 18.37 5.13 12.55
N GLY A 107 18.24 6.45 12.62
CA GLY A 107 17.40 7.24 11.72
C GLY A 107 15.88 7.07 11.97
N PRO A 108 15.03 7.43 10.99
CA PRO A 108 13.57 7.36 11.15
C PRO A 108 13.08 5.92 11.27
N LEU A 109 12.26 5.66 12.28
CA LEU A 109 11.52 4.39 12.35
C LEU A 109 10.64 4.22 11.10
N ARG A 110 10.72 3.03 10.50
CA ARG A 110 9.94 2.65 9.32
C ARG A 110 9.07 1.43 9.62
N PHE A 111 7.78 1.57 9.39
CA PHE A 111 6.83 0.47 9.36
C PHE A 111 6.55 0.08 7.90
N SER A 112 6.68 -1.21 7.58
CA SER A 112 6.41 -1.74 6.24
C SER A 112 5.21 -2.67 6.29
N GLU A 113 4.18 -2.37 5.50
CA GLU A 113 3.02 -3.23 5.27
C GLU A 113 3.11 -3.85 3.89
N LYS A 114 2.87 -5.15 3.78
CA LYS A 114 2.79 -5.85 2.49
C LYS A 114 1.32 -6.17 2.17
N PHE A 115 0.86 -5.77 0.99
CA PHE A 115 -0.51 -6.00 0.55
C PHE A 115 -0.69 -7.40 -0.03
N GLN A 116 -0.60 -8.41 0.83
CA GLN A 116 -0.73 -9.82 0.43
C GLN A 116 -2.16 -10.35 0.60
N LEU A 117 -2.56 -11.27 -0.28
CA LEU A 117 -3.88 -11.92 -0.25
C LEU A 117 -4.07 -12.87 0.93
N PHE A 118 -2.98 -13.54 1.32
CA PHE A 118 -2.97 -14.54 2.37
C PHE A 118 -1.75 -14.30 3.25
N THR A 119 -1.94 -14.45 4.55
CA THR A 119 -0.90 -14.29 5.55
C THR A 119 -0.73 -15.61 6.30
N PRO A 120 0.51 -16.12 6.45
CA PRO A 120 0.75 -17.30 7.29
C PRO A 120 0.63 -16.99 8.78
N PHE A 121 0.56 -15.71 9.16
CA PHE A 121 0.41 -15.27 10.54
C PHE A 121 -1.06 -15.13 10.91
N SER A 122 -1.49 -15.76 12.01
CA SER A 122 -2.88 -15.79 12.48
C SER A 122 -3.47 -14.43 12.84
N LEU A 123 -2.63 -13.46 13.23
CA LEU A 123 -3.02 -12.07 13.47
C LEU A 123 -2.57 -11.14 12.33
N GLY A 124 -2.18 -11.71 11.18
CA GLY A 124 -1.81 -10.93 10.01
C GLY A 124 -3.04 -10.34 9.33
N PHE A 125 -2.83 -9.31 8.52
CA PHE A 125 -3.89 -8.70 7.74
C PHE A 125 -3.89 -9.24 6.31
N GLU A 126 -5.07 -9.55 5.81
CA GLU A 126 -5.31 -9.96 4.43
C GLU A 126 -5.89 -8.79 3.62
N PHE A 127 -5.36 -8.61 2.41
CA PHE A 127 -5.76 -7.53 1.53
C PHE A 127 -6.45 -8.06 0.29
N ARG A 128 -7.61 -7.48 -0.06
CA ARG A 128 -8.44 -7.88 -1.19
C ARG A 128 -8.40 -6.78 -2.26
N PRO A 129 -8.28 -7.14 -3.56
CA PRO A 129 -8.35 -6.16 -4.62
C PRO A 129 -9.73 -5.47 -4.67
N GLY A 130 -9.74 -4.21 -5.12
CA GLY A 130 -10.94 -3.37 -5.14
C GLY A 130 -11.41 -2.86 -3.78
N HIS A 131 -10.68 -3.15 -2.69
CA HIS A 131 -11.04 -2.73 -1.35
C HIS A 131 -10.21 -1.53 -0.88
N GLU A 132 -10.82 -0.73 -0.01
CA GLU A 132 -10.18 0.39 0.67
C GLU A 132 -9.86 0.02 2.13
N TYR A 133 -8.64 0.37 2.55
CA TYR A 133 -8.12 0.16 3.89
C TYR A 133 -7.73 1.50 4.50
N TYR A 134 -7.91 1.64 5.81
CA TYR A 134 -7.81 2.93 6.46
C TYR A 134 -6.83 2.89 7.63
N TYR A 135 -5.95 3.89 7.67
CA TYR A 135 -5.01 4.10 8.75
C TYR A 135 -5.26 5.46 9.38
N ILE A 136 -5.21 5.51 10.71
CA ILE A 136 -5.24 6.76 11.47
C ILE A 136 -4.12 6.75 12.51
N SER A 137 -3.70 7.93 12.95
CA SER A 137 -2.80 8.06 14.10
C SER A 137 -3.44 8.79 15.26
N SER A 138 -3.13 8.35 16.47
CA SER A 138 -3.39 9.13 17.68
C SER A 138 -2.08 9.48 18.39
N PRO A 139 -1.92 10.72 18.89
CA PRO A 139 -0.74 11.10 19.68
C PRO A 139 -0.70 10.37 21.04
N HIS A 140 -1.85 9.84 21.50
CA HIS A 140 -1.93 9.13 22.77
C HIS A 140 -3.16 8.19 22.79
N PRO A 141 -3.08 6.99 23.42
CA PRO A 141 -4.17 6.01 23.43
C PRO A 141 -5.53 6.55 23.93
N ASN A 142 -5.50 7.56 24.79
CA ASN A 142 -6.71 8.13 25.39
C ASN A 142 -7.28 9.34 24.62
N HIS A 143 -6.59 9.81 23.58
CA HIS A 143 -7.09 10.90 22.74
C HIS A 143 -7.95 10.30 21.62
N VAL A 144 -9.25 10.55 21.68
CA VAL A 144 -10.27 10.05 20.75
C VAL A 144 -11.17 11.21 20.30
N GLY A 145 -11.54 11.26 19.02
CA GLY A 145 -12.54 12.22 18.51
C GLY A 145 -12.03 13.64 18.23
N ARG A 146 -10.70 13.84 18.14
CA ARG A 146 -10.09 15.08 17.60
C ARG A 146 -9.59 14.84 16.17
N ALA A 147 -9.31 15.93 15.45
CA ALA A 147 -8.66 15.86 14.15
C ALA A 147 -7.39 15.00 14.21
N CYS A 148 -7.30 14.00 13.33
CA CYS A 148 -6.22 13.02 13.30
C CYS A 148 -5.58 12.99 11.90
N LEU A 149 -4.28 12.67 11.84
CA LEU A 149 -3.68 12.30 10.56
C LEU A 149 -4.27 10.95 10.13
N LYS A 150 -4.67 10.87 8.87
CA LYS A 150 -5.37 9.72 8.32
C LYS A 150 -4.98 9.48 6.88
N LEU A 151 -4.89 8.20 6.52
CA LEU A 151 -4.49 7.71 5.21
C LEU A 151 -5.50 6.69 4.73
N LYS A 152 -5.93 6.82 3.49
CA LYS A 152 -6.72 5.82 2.78
C LYS A 152 -5.83 5.06 1.80
N VAL A 153 -5.88 3.74 1.80
CA VAL A 153 -5.15 2.89 0.86
C VAL A 153 -6.15 2.12 0.02
N TYR A 154 -6.11 2.32 -1.29
CA TYR A 154 -6.93 1.57 -2.23
C TYR A 154 -6.09 0.47 -2.89
N VAL A 155 -6.53 -0.78 -2.76
CA VAL A 155 -5.89 -1.90 -3.45
C VAL A 155 -6.53 -2.01 -4.83
N ARG A 156 -5.76 -1.72 -5.89
CA ARG A 156 -6.27 -1.79 -7.25
C ARG A 156 -6.73 -3.22 -7.55
N PRO A 157 -7.89 -3.41 -8.21
CA PRO A 157 -8.23 -4.69 -8.79
C PRO A 157 -7.08 -5.12 -9.72
N PRO A 158 -6.75 -6.41 -9.81
CA PRO A 158 -5.86 -6.87 -10.85
C PRO A 158 -6.45 -6.37 -12.16
N GLY A 159 -5.68 -5.59 -12.91
CA GLY A 159 -6.16 -5.14 -14.21
C GLY A 159 -6.63 -6.37 -14.97
N LYS A 160 -7.86 -6.34 -15.51
CA LYS A 160 -8.14 -7.19 -16.66
C LYS A 160 -6.99 -6.88 -17.61
N SER A 161 -6.16 -7.90 -17.85
CA SER A 161 -4.90 -7.78 -18.55
C SER A 161 -4.95 -6.69 -19.64
N ARG A 162 -3.90 -5.88 -19.77
CA ARG A 162 -3.68 -5.06 -20.98
C ARG A 162 -3.50 -5.92 -22.25
N TYR A 163 -3.81 -7.21 -22.19
CA TYR A 163 -4.00 -8.15 -23.29
C TYR A 163 -5.45 -8.64 -23.48
N ALA A 164 -6.46 -7.95 -22.94
CA ALA A 164 -7.87 -8.19 -23.24
C ALA A 164 -8.50 -7.13 -24.17
N LEU A 165 -7.67 -6.50 -25.02
CA LEU A 165 -8.13 -5.75 -26.18
C LEU A 165 -7.59 -6.42 -27.44
N THR A 166 -8.03 -7.65 -27.70
CA THR A 166 -8.15 -8.11 -29.09
C THR A 166 -9.45 -7.52 -29.65
N PRO A 167 -9.41 -6.76 -30.76
CA PRO A 167 -10.61 -6.29 -31.43
C PRO A 167 -11.24 -7.46 -32.20
N ALA A 168 -11.94 -8.36 -31.49
CA ALA A 168 -12.67 -9.44 -32.15
C ALA A 168 -13.93 -9.94 -31.41
N HIS A 169 -14.27 -9.42 -30.22
CA HIS A 169 -15.52 -9.78 -29.54
C HIS A 169 -16.34 -8.57 -29.10
N MET A 170 -16.42 -7.58 -29.99
CA MET A 170 -17.53 -6.61 -30.00
C MET A 170 -18.53 -7.02 -31.08
N HIS A 171 -19.01 -8.26 -31.02
CA HIS A 171 -20.29 -8.60 -31.58
C HIS A 171 -21.00 -9.53 -30.59
N THR A 172 -22.26 -9.17 -30.35
CA THR A 172 -23.30 -9.85 -29.57
C THR A 172 -23.21 -9.76 -28.03
N SER A 173 -23.54 -8.59 -27.48
CA SER A 173 -24.59 -8.58 -26.45
C SER A 173 -25.90 -8.18 -27.14
N PRO A 174 -27.00 -8.93 -26.96
CA PRO A 174 -28.29 -8.57 -27.52
C PRO A 174 -28.99 -7.51 -26.64
N ASP A 175 -29.96 -6.86 -27.28
CA ASP A 175 -31.15 -6.26 -26.69
C ASP A 175 -31.03 -4.91 -25.98
N TRP A 176 -30.98 -3.85 -26.80
CA TRP A 176 -31.85 -2.68 -26.63
C TRP A 176 -32.12 -2.06 -28.01
N LEU A 177 -33.13 -2.56 -28.72
CA LEU A 177 -33.96 -1.85 -29.72
C LEU A 177 -34.79 -2.88 -30.53
N SER A 178 -35.98 -3.22 -30.04
CA SER A 178 -37.13 -3.46 -30.90
C SER A 178 -38.35 -2.83 -30.28
N ALA A 179 -38.64 -1.63 -30.77
CA ALA A 179 -39.99 -1.10 -30.82
C ALA A 179 -40.83 -1.95 -31.80
N ARG A 180 -42.14 -1.98 -31.53
CA ARG A 180 -43.26 -2.52 -32.34
C ARG A 180 -43.53 -4.02 -32.23
N ASN A 181 -44.48 -4.37 -31.35
CA ASN A 181 -45.89 -4.42 -31.73
C ASN A 181 -46.76 -3.95 -30.57
#